data_AF-A0A939C0Q4-F1
#
_entry.id   AF-A0A939C0Q4-F1
#
_cell.length_a   1.000
_cell.length_b   1.000
_cell.length_c   1.000
_cell.angle_alpha   90.00
_cell.angle_beta   90.00
_cell.angle_gamma   90.00
#
_symmetry.space_group_name_H-M   'P 1'
#
loop_
_entity.id
_entity.type
_entity.pdbx_description
1 polymer ?
#
loop_
_entity_poly.entity_id
_entity_poly.type
_entity_poly.pdbx_seq_one_letter_code
_entity_poly.pdbx_strand_id
1 'polypeptide(L)'
;MSSPGNPQQPESGQSWQPSGAWQPPQSGGYPSQPGQYPNPQAHQQYPGQGPGGWAPYGGGNAMPAPPSRPGSVTGAFVCHLLTIVAVVVSAVVVMTSSVWDRAVEEAARQSQTTIDVDTAVTFARVLVIAFAVVIAGLLLLFAIKMLTGRNWARIVLTVLSALTVLSGLSGQTRASVTVNGEVFEATSTGSNWIGAVIAAVAIVLMYVPASNQYFHQSKQYRAMQLLRG
;
A
#
# COMPACT_ATOMS: atom_id res chain seq x y z
N MET A 1 -70.01 46.91 24.42
CA MET A 1 -69.52 46.56 25.77
C MET A 1 -69.30 45.05 25.80
N SER A 2 -68.29 44.59 26.56
CA SER A 2 -67.81 43.20 26.72
C SER A 2 -66.64 42.76 25.80
N SER A 3 -65.42 42.87 26.36
CA SER A 3 -64.29 41.93 26.16
C SER A 3 -64.40 40.83 27.26
N PRO A 4 -63.59 39.76 27.35
CA PRO A 4 -62.51 39.26 26.48
C PRO A 4 -62.58 37.73 26.20
N GLY A 5 -61.63 37.19 25.44
CA GLY A 5 -61.42 35.73 25.32
C GLY A 5 -60.27 35.36 24.39
N ASN A 6 -59.06 35.23 24.94
CA ASN A 6 -57.86 34.77 24.25
C ASN A 6 -57.61 33.27 24.57
N PRO A 7 -57.47 32.36 23.59
CA PRO A 7 -57.12 30.97 23.85
C PRO A 7 -55.61 30.69 23.76
N GLN A 8 -55.07 30.31 24.93
CA GLN A 8 -54.15 29.19 25.23
C GLN A 8 -53.02 28.82 24.23
N GLN A 9 -51.77 28.99 24.69
CA GLN A 9 -50.61 28.16 24.32
C GLN A 9 -50.26 27.23 25.50
N PRO A 10 -49.95 25.94 25.28
CA PRO A 10 -49.47 25.07 26.34
C PRO A 10 -47.94 25.16 26.49
N GLU A 11 -47.51 25.41 27.74
CA GLU A 11 -46.15 25.29 28.24
C GLU A 11 -45.69 23.82 28.24
N SER A 12 -44.55 23.57 27.61
CA SER A 12 -43.67 22.44 27.89
C SER A 12 -42.26 23.03 27.95
N GLY A 13 -41.43 22.83 28.96
CA GLY A 13 -41.39 21.78 29.97
C GLY A 13 -39.95 21.25 29.96
N GLN A 14 -39.26 21.45 31.08
CA GLN A 14 -38.02 20.77 31.51
C GLN A 14 -36.68 21.36 31.07
N SER A 15 -36.19 22.26 31.91
CA SER A 15 -34.77 22.54 32.14
C SER A 15 -34.12 21.40 32.93
N TRP A 16 -33.11 20.76 32.35
CA TRP A 16 -32.22 19.85 33.08
C TRP A 16 -31.02 20.63 33.65
N GLN A 17 -30.94 20.69 34.97
CA GLN A 17 -29.79 21.19 35.74
C GLN A 17 -28.73 20.08 35.90
N PRO A 18 -27.43 20.41 36.04
CA PRO A 18 -26.34 19.44 36.12
C PRO A 18 -26.09 19.01 37.57
N SER A 19 -26.03 17.70 37.83
CA SER A 19 -25.57 17.15 39.11
C SER A 19 -24.57 16.02 38.84
N GLY A 20 -23.31 16.25 39.22
CA GLY A 20 -22.23 15.28 39.01
C GLY A 20 -20.89 15.77 39.54
N ALA A 21 -20.85 16.26 40.78
CA ALA A 21 -19.62 16.50 41.50
C ALA A 21 -19.02 15.15 41.96
N TRP A 22 -17.97 14.70 41.28
CA TRP A 22 -17.18 13.56 41.71
C TRP A 22 -16.26 13.95 42.87
N GLN A 23 -16.51 13.37 44.04
CA GLN A 23 -15.61 13.38 45.19
C GLN A 23 -14.57 12.26 45.03
N PRO A 24 -13.26 12.53 45.20
CA PRO A 24 -12.24 11.48 45.16
C PRO A 24 -12.14 10.75 46.52
N PRO A 25 -12.06 9.40 46.55
CA PRO A 25 -11.79 8.66 47.77
C PRO A 25 -10.31 8.78 48.19
N GLN A 26 -10.07 9.36 49.37
CA GLN A 26 -8.78 9.27 50.06
C GLN A 26 -8.61 7.85 50.64
N SER A 27 -7.49 7.19 50.33
CA SER A 27 -7.10 5.97 51.05
C SER A 27 -5.58 5.84 51.18
N GLY A 28 -5.13 5.80 52.45
CA GLY A 28 -4.14 4.85 52.96
C GLY A 28 -2.67 5.05 52.60
N GLY A 29 -1.94 5.75 53.46
CA GLY A 29 -0.47 5.70 53.49
C GLY A 29 0.04 4.35 53.98
N TYR A 30 1.10 3.84 53.34
CA TYR A 30 1.87 2.68 53.78
C TYR A 30 3.29 3.12 54.19
N PRO A 31 3.87 2.54 55.27
CA PRO A 31 5.21 2.88 55.74
C PRO A 31 6.33 2.30 54.86
N SER A 32 7.44 3.02 54.81
CA SER A 32 8.66 2.75 54.07
C SER A 32 9.46 1.56 54.60
N GLN A 33 9.99 0.74 53.70
CA GLN A 33 10.96 -0.33 54.00
C GLN A 33 12.28 -0.03 53.27
N PRO A 34 13.45 0.00 53.96
CA PRO A 34 14.74 0.21 53.32
C PRO A 34 15.40 -1.14 52.98
N GLY A 35 15.80 -1.32 51.72
CA GLY A 35 16.53 -2.50 51.27
C GLY A 35 16.94 -2.40 49.81
N GLN A 36 17.97 -1.62 49.52
CA GLN A 36 18.59 -1.53 48.19
C GLN A 36 19.66 -2.62 48.04
N TYR A 37 19.48 -3.51 47.08
CA TYR A 37 20.56 -4.24 46.40
C TYR A 37 20.56 -3.82 44.92
N PRO A 38 21.70 -3.45 44.32
CA PRO A 38 21.76 -3.10 42.90
C PRO A 38 21.95 -4.37 42.06
N ASN A 39 20.97 -4.69 41.21
CA ASN A 39 21.15 -5.64 40.12
C ASN A 39 21.14 -4.90 38.77
N PRO A 40 22.25 -4.83 38.02
CA PRO A 40 22.27 -4.24 36.70
C PRO A 40 22.06 -5.34 35.65
N GLN A 41 20.81 -5.56 35.26
CA GLN A 41 20.52 -6.22 33.99
C GLN A 41 19.64 -5.28 33.17
N ALA A 42 20.16 -4.85 32.03
CA ALA A 42 19.47 -3.99 31.10
C ALA A 42 18.30 -4.74 30.46
N HIS A 43 17.08 -4.34 30.82
CA HIS A 43 15.88 -4.87 30.19
C HIS A 43 15.62 -3.99 28.97
N GLN A 44 15.81 -4.55 27.76
CA GLN A 44 15.33 -3.94 26.53
C GLN A 44 13.81 -3.76 26.64
N GLN A 45 13.36 -2.52 26.75
CA GLN A 45 11.95 -2.18 26.76
C GLN A 45 11.36 -2.40 25.36
N TYR A 46 10.69 -3.52 25.19
CA TYR A 46 9.71 -3.74 24.13
C TYR A 46 8.53 -2.79 24.34
N PRO A 47 8.16 -1.90 23.39
CA PRO A 47 6.91 -1.17 23.49
C PRO A 47 5.75 -2.14 23.26
N GLY A 48 4.99 -2.40 24.32
CA GLY A 48 3.81 -3.26 24.29
C GLY A 48 2.77 -2.79 23.28
N GLN A 49 2.42 -3.67 22.34
CA GLN A 49 1.29 -3.53 21.44
C GLN A 49 -0.01 -3.81 22.21
N GLY A 50 -0.70 -2.74 22.62
CA GLY A 50 -2.10 -2.80 23.04
C GLY A 50 -3.03 -2.56 21.83
N PRO A 51 -4.07 -3.39 21.60
CA PRO A 51 -5.08 -3.10 20.59
C PRO A 51 -5.92 -1.89 21.02
N GLY A 52 -5.76 -0.74 20.35
CA GLY A 52 -6.68 0.40 20.47
C GLY A 52 -6.36 1.46 21.53
N GLY A 53 -5.15 1.50 22.08
CA GLY A 53 -4.75 2.55 23.04
C GLY A 53 -4.28 3.82 22.34
N TRP A 54 -5.01 4.93 22.49
CA TRP A 54 -4.46 6.26 22.28
C TRP A 54 -3.24 6.43 23.18
N ALA A 55 -2.09 6.78 22.60
CA ALA A 55 -0.90 7.10 23.40
C ALA A 55 -1.27 8.23 24.38
N PRO A 56 -1.01 8.06 25.69
CA PRO A 56 -1.31 9.11 26.66
C PRO A 56 -0.50 10.36 26.29
N TYR A 57 -1.18 11.50 26.24
CA TYR A 57 -0.59 12.83 26.15
C TYR A 57 0.20 13.09 27.45
N GLY A 58 1.34 12.42 27.61
CA GLY A 58 2.31 12.68 28.66
C GLY A 58 3.08 13.95 28.32
N GLY A 59 3.03 14.92 29.23
CA GLY A 59 3.59 16.26 29.06
C GLY A 59 5.04 16.25 28.58
N GLY A 60 5.27 17.03 27.51
CA GLY A 60 6.56 17.26 26.89
C GLY A 60 6.35 17.48 25.40
N ASN A 61 6.83 18.59 24.86
CA ASN A 61 6.75 18.94 23.44
C ASN A 61 7.52 17.97 22.49
N ALA A 62 7.92 16.80 22.98
CA ALA A 62 8.66 15.80 22.25
C ALA A 62 7.81 15.22 21.11
N MET A 63 8.39 15.16 19.93
CA MET A 63 7.77 14.59 18.75
C MET A 63 7.49 13.09 18.98
N PRO A 64 6.31 12.57 18.58
CA PRO A 64 6.08 11.13 18.55
C PRO A 64 7.17 10.46 17.71
N ALA A 65 7.77 9.37 18.20
CA ALA A 65 8.81 8.67 17.46
C ALA A 65 8.28 8.18 16.09
N PRO A 66 9.14 8.10 15.05
CA PRO A 66 8.75 7.51 13.77
C PRO A 66 8.20 6.08 13.96
N PRO A 67 7.11 5.71 13.28
CA PRO A 67 6.53 4.38 13.43
C PRO A 67 7.49 3.30 12.94
N SER A 68 7.63 2.22 13.72
CA SER A 68 8.49 1.09 13.37
C SER A 68 7.84 0.22 12.29
N ARG A 69 8.62 -0.13 11.26
CA ARG A 69 8.12 -0.91 10.12
C ARG A 69 8.00 -2.40 10.51
N PRO A 70 6.84 -3.04 10.33
CA PRO A 70 6.67 -4.46 10.61
C PRO A 70 7.32 -5.34 9.52
N GLY A 71 7.66 -6.57 9.90
CA GLY A 71 8.22 -7.58 8.99
C GLY A 71 7.29 -7.89 7.80
N SER A 72 5.97 -7.84 7.99
CA SER A 72 4.97 -8.07 6.93
C SER A 72 5.06 -7.06 5.78
N VAL A 73 5.28 -5.78 6.08
CA VAL A 73 5.48 -4.72 5.06
C VAL A 73 6.79 -4.95 4.30
N THR A 74 7.83 -5.41 5.00
CA THR A 74 9.11 -5.78 4.37
C THR A 74 8.95 -7.01 3.48
N GLY A 75 8.22 -8.03 3.93
CA GLY A 75 7.91 -9.21 3.13
C GLY A 75 7.11 -8.87 1.88
N ALA A 76 6.08 -8.03 2.00
CA ALA A 76 5.32 -7.55 0.84
C ALA A 76 6.21 -6.81 -0.17
N PHE A 77 7.15 -5.99 0.31
CA PHE A 77 8.14 -5.33 -0.55
C PHE A 77 9.01 -6.33 -1.31
N VAL A 78 9.49 -7.39 -0.64
CA VAL A 78 10.27 -8.45 -1.29
C VAL A 78 9.43 -9.19 -2.34
N CYS A 79 8.16 -9.49 -2.07
CA CYS A 79 7.27 -10.09 -3.07
C CYS A 79 7.17 -9.20 -4.33
N HIS A 80 7.01 -7.88 -4.17
CA HIS A 80 7.02 -6.96 -5.30
C HIS A 80 8.36 -6.88 -6.01
N LEU A 81 9.47 -6.98 -5.27
CA LEU A 81 10.79 -7.04 -5.88
C LEU A 81 10.94 -8.28 -6.75
N LEU A 82 10.42 -9.44 -6.32
CA LEU A 82 10.38 -10.65 -7.14
C LEU A 82 9.54 -10.46 -8.40
N THR A 83 8.38 -9.79 -8.30
CA THR A 83 7.56 -9.44 -9.46
C THR A 83 8.34 -8.55 -10.44
N ILE A 84 9.07 -7.55 -9.94
CA ILE A 84 9.90 -6.66 -10.77
C ILE A 84 11.01 -7.46 -11.48
N VAL A 85 11.70 -8.35 -10.76
CA VAL A 85 12.70 -9.25 -11.35
C VAL A 85 12.08 -10.12 -12.43
N ALA A 86 10.90 -10.68 -12.20
CA ALA A 86 10.19 -11.48 -13.20
C ALA A 86 9.85 -10.67 -14.47
N VAL A 87 9.44 -9.41 -14.33
CA VAL A 87 9.19 -8.50 -15.47
C VAL A 87 10.48 -8.28 -16.27
N VAL A 88 11.60 -7.99 -15.58
CA VAL A 88 12.90 -7.76 -16.23
C VAL A 88 13.38 -9.02 -16.94
N VAL A 89 13.33 -10.18 -16.28
CA VAL A 89 13.69 -11.47 -16.89
C VAL A 89 12.82 -11.77 -18.10
N SER A 90 11.50 -11.54 -18.01
CA SER A 90 10.59 -11.76 -19.13
C SER A 90 10.93 -10.86 -20.32
N ALA A 91 11.27 -9.60 -20.08
CA ALA A 91 11.70 -8.68 -21.13
C ALA A 91 12.98 -9.15 -21.81
N VAL A 92 13.97 -9.63 -21.04
CA VAL A 92 15.22 -10.20 -21.58
C VAL A 92 14.94 -11.45 -22.41
N VAL A 93 14.12 -12.38 -21.91
CA VAL A 93 13.75 -13.61 -22.62
C VAL A 93 13.05 -13.29 -23.95
N VAL A 94 12.11 -12.34 -23.95
CA VAL A 94 11.44 -11.88 -25.17
C VAL A 94 12.46 -11.28 -26.14
N MET A 95 13.45 -10.53 -25.65
CA MET A 95 14.46 -9.91 -26.50
C MET A 95 15.36 -10.94 -27.20
N THR A 96 15.68 -12.05 -26.52
CA THR A 96 16.50 -13.13 -27.07
C THR A 96 15.69 -14.21 -27.80
N SER A 97 14.36 -14.03 -27.91
CA SER A 97 13.47 -15.02 -28.50
C SER A 97 13.50 -14.97 -30.03
N SER A 98 13.36 -16.12 -30.67
CA SER A 98 13.18 -16.25 -32.13
C SER A 98 11.86 -15.66 -32.64
N VAL A 99 11.02 -15.11 -31.76
CA VAL A 99 9.77 -14.42 -32.11
C VAL A 99 10.03 -13.26 -33.08
N TRP A 100 11.17 -12.60 -32.94
CA TRP A 100 11.54 -11.49 -33.81
C TRP A 100 11.90 -11.95 -35.22
N ASP A 101 12.60 -13.08 -35.35
CA ASP A 101 12.95 -13.64 -36.67
C ASP A 101 11.69 -14.03 -37.44
N ARG A 102 10.72 -14.64 -36.73
CA ARG A 102 9.39 -14.94 -37.29
C ARG A 102 8.61 -13.68 -37.66
N ALA A 103 8.70 -12.62 -36.85
CA ALA A 103 8.05 -11.35 -37.13
C ALA A 103 8.62 -10.68 -38.39
N VAL A 104 9.95 -10.74 -38.57
CA VAL A 104 10.63 -10.27 -39.80
C VAL A 104 10.18 -11.09 -41.01
N GLU A 105 10.21 -12.42 -40.91
CA GLU A 105 9.84 -13.31 -42.00
C GLU A 105 8.37 -13.11 -42.45
N GLU A 106 7.45 -13.00 -41.49
CA GLU A 106 6.04 -12.76 -41.77
C GLU A 106 5.80 -11.37 -42.36
N ALA A 107 6.43 -10.33 -41.80
CA ALA A 107 6.33 -8.97 -42.34
C ALA A 107 6.92 -8.87 -43.75
N ALA A 108 8.02 -9.57 -44.05
CA ALA A 108 8.60 -9.63 -45.39
C ALA A 108 7.67 -10.33 -46.40
N ARG A 109 6.96 -11.38 -45.99
CA ARG A 109 5.96 -12.07 -46.83
C ARG A 109 4.73 -11.21 -47.11
N GLN A 110 4.33 -10.37 -46.16
CA GLN A 110 3.15 -9.51 -46.26
C GLN A 110 3.44 -8.12 -46.84
N SER A 111 4.71 -7.71 -46.90
CA SER A 111 5.08 -6.35 -47.33
C SER A 111 4.82 -6.13 -48.82
N GLN A 112 3.81 -5.31 -49.12
CA GLN A 112 3.66 -4.57 -50.38
C GLN A 112 4.13 -3.11 -50.26
N THR A 113 4.74 -2.73 -49.13
CA THR A 113 5.02 -1.35 -48.72
C THR A 113 6.54 -1.08 -48.71
N THR A 114 6.93 0.17 -48.93
CA THR A 114 8.33 0.65 -48.96
C THR A 114 9.04 0.74 -47.60
N ILE A 115 8.37 0.40 -46.50
CA ILE A 115 8.98 0.47 -45.16
C ILE A 115 9.90 -0.75 -44.99
N ASP A 116 11.15 -0.46 -44.64
CA ASP A 116 12.14 -1.48 -44.30
C ASP A 116 11.68 -2.27 -43.05
N VAL A 117 11.50 -3.58 -43.24
CA VAL A 117 11.01 -4.50 -42.21
C VAL A 117 11.95 -4.54 -41.00
N ASP A 118 13.26 -4.45 -41.24
CA ASP A 118 14.26 -4.47 -40.18
C ASP A 118 14.15 -3.23 -39.28
N THR A 119 13.89 -2.06 -39.89
CA THR A 119 13.64 -0.81 -39.16
C THR A 119 12.38 -0.92 -38.29
N ALA A 120 11.29 -1.47 -38.81
CA ALA A 120 10.04 -1.63 -38.07
C ALA A 120 10.19 -2.58 -36.86
N VAL A 121 10.88 -3.72 -37.06
CA VAL A 121 11.13 -4.69 -35.97
C VAL A 121 12.07 -4.12 -34.92
N THR A 122 13.09 -3.37 -35.33
CA THR A 122 13.99 -2.68 -34.39
C THR A 122 13.23 -1.68 -33.54
N PHE A 123 12.34 -0.89 -34.15
CA PHE A 123 11.49 0.05 -33.42
C PHE A 123 10.58 -0.66 -32.40
N ALA A 124 9.94 -1.76 -32.80
CA ALA A 124 9.11 -2.58 -31.90
C ALA A 124 9.92 -3.14 -30.71
N ARG A 125 11.15 -3.64 -30.95
CA ARG A 125 12.06 -4.09 -29.88
C ARG A 125 12.36 -2.99 -28.87
N VAL A 126 12.71 -1.79 -29.36
CA VAL A 126 13.01 -0.63 -28.50
C VAL A 126 11.79 -0.25 -27.66
N LEU A 127 10.60 -0.22 -28.26
CA LEU A 127 9.37 0.07 -27.54
C LEU A 127 9.10 -0.95 -26.43
N VAL A 128 9.18 -2.25 -26.71
CA VAL A 128 8.96 -3.30 -25.71
C VAL A 128 9.91 -3.14 -24.51
N ILE A 129 11.19 -2.87 -24.77
CA ILE A 129 12.18 -2.63 -23.70
C ILE A 129 11.83 -1.36 -22.92
N ALA A 130 11.55 -0.26 -23.61
CA ALA A 130 11.22 1.01 -22.97
C ALA A 130 10.00 0.86 -22.04
N PHE A 131 8.93 0.19 -22.51
CA PHE A 131 7.76 -0.10 -21.69
C PHE A 131 8.10 -0.99 -20.48
N ALA A 132 8.87 -2.06 -20.67
CA ALA A 132 9.27 -2.94 -19.57
C ALA A 132 10.06 -2.18 -18.49
N VAL A 133 11.00 -1.32 -18.89
CA VAL A 133 11.80 -0.49 -17.98
C VAL A 133 10.91 0.50 -17.23
N VAL A 134 10.00 1.19 -17.92
CA VAL A 134 9.07 2.14 -17.29
C VAL A 134 8.18 1.43 -16.27
N ILE A 135 7.60 0.28 -16.63
CA ILE A 135 6.75 -0.52 -15.73
C ILE A 135 7.54 -0.98 -14.51
N ALA A 136 8.75 -1.53 -14.70
CA ALA A 136 9.62 -1.96 -13.61
C ALA A 136 9.98 -0.80 -12.67
N GLY A 137 10.32 0.37 -13.24
CA GLY A 137 10.63 1.58 -12.49
C GLY A 137 9.45 2.10 -11.67
N LEU A 138 8.24 2.11 -12.26
CA LEU A 138 7.01 2.50 -11.56
C LEU A 138 6.66 1.54 -10.43
N LEU A 139 6.73 0.23 -10.66
CA LEU A 139 6.52 -0.79 -9.64
C LEU A 139 7.52 -0.63 -8.48
N LEU A 140 8.79 -0.40 -8.79
CA LEU A 140 9.83 -0.17 -7.79
C LEU A 140 9.55 1.11 -7.00
N LEU A 141 9.18 2.19 -7.68
CA LEU A 141 8.79 3.44 -7.03
C LEU A 141 7.63 3.23 -6.07
N PHE A 142 6.58 2.53 -6.49
CA PHE A 142 5.43 2.25 -5.63
C PHE A 142 5.81 1.34 -4.45
N ALA A 143 6.64 0.32 -4.68
CA ALA A 143 7.13 -0.56 -3.62
C ALA A 143 7.93 0.22 -2.56
N ILE A 144 8.83 1.12 -2.98
CA ILE A 144 9.58 1.99 -2.07
C ILE A 144 8.64 2.96 -1.33
N LYS A 145 7.67 3.57 -2.02
CA LYS A 145 6.70 4.47 -1.37
C LYS A 145 5.84 3.71 -0.36
N MET A 146 5.43 2.49 -0.66
CA MET A 146 4.72 1.61 0.27
C MET A 146 5.58 1.31 1.50
N LEU A 147 6.88 1.04 1.32
CA LEU A 147 7.84 0.80 2.39
C LEU A 147 7.97 1.95 3.39
N THR A 148 7.67 3.18 2.94
CA THR A 148 7.66 4.40 3.79
C THR A 148 6.31 4.69 4.46
N GLY A 149 5.36 3.75 4.42
CA GLY A 149 4.06 3.90 5.07
C GLY A 149 3.09 4.81 4.31
N ARG A 150 3.23 4.93 2.99
CA ARG A 150 2.30 5.69 2.13
C ARG A 150 1.17 4.77 1.68
N ASN A 151 -0.03 5.02 2.19
CA ASN A 151 -1.19 4.16 1.95
C ASN A 151 -1.64 4.17 0.47
N TRP A 152 -1.50 5.28 -0.26
CA TRP A 152 -1.86 5.33 -1.69
C TRP A 152 -1.06 4.32 -2.53
N ALA A 153 0.23 4.17 -2.24
CA ALA A 153 1.10 3.24 -2.97
C ALA A 153 0.67 1.78 -2.73
N ARG A 154 0.20 1.47 -1.52
CA ARG A 154 -0.39 0.17 -1.19
C ARG A 154 -1.63 -0.12 -2.04
N ILE A 155 -2.54 0.86 -2.21
CA ILE A 155 -3.73 0.67 -3.04
C ILE A 155 -3.35 0.41 -4.49
N VAL A 156 -2.43 1.19 -5.06
CA VAL A 156 -1.95 0.99 -6.44
C VAL A 156 -1.35 -0.40 -6.62
N LEU A 157 -0.46 -0.84 -5.73
CA LEU A 157 0.14 -2.17 -5.79
C LEU A 157 -0.89 -3.28 -5.65
N THR A 158 -1.94 -3.07 -4.86
CA THR A 158 -3.03 -4.05 -4.69
C THR A 158 -3.83 -4.22 -5.98
N VAL A 159 -4.16 -3.12 -6.66
CA VAL A 159 -4.86 -3.18 -7.96
C VAL A 159 -4.00 -3.92 -8.99
N LEU A 160 -2.72 -3.56 -9.10
CA LEU A 160 -1.79 -4.23 -10.03
C LEU A 160 -1.61 -5.71 -9.70
N SER A 161 -1.54 -6.06 -8.42
CA SER A 161 -1.43 -7.45 -7.97
C SER A 161 -2.70 -8.23 -8.24
N ALA A 162 -3.88 -7.64 -8.00
CA ALA A 162 -5.16 -8.28 -8.27
C ALA A 162 -5.32 -8.57 -9.76
N LEU A 163 -4.94 -7.63 -10.63
CA LEU A 163 -4.88 -7.86 -12.08
C LEU A 163 -3.92 -9.00 -12.42
N THR A 164 -2.73 -9.04 -11.79
CA THR A 164 -1.77 -10.13 -11.99
C THR A 164 -2.34 -11.48 -11.58
N VAL A 165 -3.06 -11.55 -10.46
CA VAL A 165 -3.74 -12.78 -10.00
C VAL A 165 -4.79 -13.22 -11.03
N LEU A 166 -5.66 -12.30 -11.46
CA LEU A 166 -6.71 -12.59 -12.43
C LEU A 166 -6.14 -13.06 -13.77
N SER A 167 -5.07 -12.42 -14.26
CA SER A 167 -4.38 -12.83 -15.48
C SER A 167 -3.66 -14.17 -15.32
N GLY A 168 -3.14 -14.50 -14.14
CA GLY A 168 -2.52 -15.81 -13.91
C GLY A 168 -3.54 -16.95 -13.85
N LEU A 169 -4.77 -16.68 -13.42
CA LEU A 169 -5.85 -17.67 -13.35
C LEU A 169 -6.44 -18.04 -14.72
N SER A 170 -6.37 -17.14 -15.72
CA SER A 170 -6.85 -17.43 -17.08
C SER A 170 -5.94 -18.38 -17.86
N GLY A 171 -4.75 -18.72 -17.31
CA GLY A 171 -3.76 -19.58 -17.97
C GLY A 171 -3.12 -18.96 -19.21
N GLN A 172 -3.45 -17.69 -19.51
CA GLN A 172 -2.98 -16.95 -20.68
C GLN A 172 -2.42 -15.62 -20.20
N THR A 173 -1.14 -15.39 -20.47
CA THR A 173 -0.58 -14.04 -20.28
C THR A 173 -0.85 -13.24 -21.54
N ARG A 174 -1.71 -12.23 -21.44
CA ARG A 174 -1.97 -11.26 -22.51
C ARG A 174 -1.33 -9.94 -22.13
N ALA A 175 -0.42 -9.45 -22.95
CA ALA A 175 0.09 -8.09 -22.86
C ALA A 175 -0.37 -7.36 -24.12
N SER A 176 -1.04 -6.23 -23.95
CA SER A 176 -1.37 -5.34 -25.07
C SER A 176 -0.66 -4.00 -24.91
N VAL A 177 -0.12 -3.49 -26.01
CA VAL A 177 0.47 -2.15 -26.07
C VAL A 177 -0.21 -1.40 -27.21
N THR A 178 -0.72 -0.21 -26.92
CA THR A 178 -1.29 0.68 -27.93
C THR A 178 -0.25 1.70 -28.37
N VAL A 179 0.07 1.73 -29.67
CA VAL A 179 0.99 2.71 -30.26
C VAL A 179 0.26 3.37 -31.44
N ASN A 180 0.13 4.70 -31.41
CA ASN A 180 -0.56 5.46 -32.46
C ASN A 180 -1.97 4.97 -32.81
N GLY A 181 -2.68 4.37 -31.84
CA GLY A 181 -4.05 3.85 -32.02
C GLY A 181 -4.14 2.39 -32.44
N GLU A 182 -3.02 1.74 -32.78
CA GLU A 182 -2.98 0.30 -33.06
C GLU A 182 -2.64 -0.49 -31.80
N VAL A 183 -3.40 -1.57 -31.56
CA VAL A 183 -3.25 -2.45 -30.40
C VAL A 183 -2.45 -3.68 -30.82
N PHE A 184 -1.25 -3.82 -30.27
CA PHE A 184 -0.41 -5.00 -30.45
C PHE A 184 -0.62 -5.93 -29.26
N GLU A 185 -1.18 -7.12 -29.50
CA GLU A 185 -1.40 -8.13 -28.47
C GLU A 185 -0.35 -9.24 -28.55
N ALA A 186 0.43 -9.41 -27.48
CA ALA A 186 1.27 -10.58 -27.27
C ALA A 186 0.55 -11.53 -26.31
N THR A 187 0.18 -12.71 -26.81
CA THR A 187 -0.37 -13.79 -25.97
C THR A 187 0.66 -14.89 -25.84
N SER A 188 1.07 -15.21 -24.60
CA SER A 188 1.85 -16.41 -24.32
C SER A 188 0.98 -17.49 -23.69
N THR A 189 1.05 -18.69 -24.26
CA THR A 189 0.42 -19.89 -23.72
C THR A 189 1.37 -20.49 -22.69
N GLY A 190 1.39 -19.92 -21.50
CA GLY A 190 2.17 -20.40 -20.36
C GLY A 190 1.42 -20.10 -19.07
N SER A 191 1.27 -21.11 -18.22
CA SER A 191 0.57 -20.98 -16.95
C SER A 191 1.40 -20.14 -15.97
N ASN A 192 1.15 -18.83 -15.91
CA ASN A 192 1.80 -17.88 -15.01
C ASN A 192 1.22 -17.91 -13.57
N TRP A 193 0.97 -19.12 -13.05
CA TRP A 193 0.36 -19.28 -11.73
C TRP A 193 1.32 -18.86 -10.60
N ILE A 194 2.63 -18.97 -10.82
CA ILE A 194 3.67 -18.56 -9.86
C ILE A 194 3.57 -17.06 -9.59
N GLY A 195 3.45 -16.24 -10.65
CA GLY A 195 3.27 -14.80 -10.53
C GLY A 195 2.00 -14.44 -9.77
N ALA A 196 0.89 -15.16 -10.02
CA ALA A 196 -0.35 -14.99 -9.28
C ALA A 196 -0.21 -15.33 -7.79
N VAL A 197 0.48 -16.41 -7.44
CA VAL A 197 0.71 -16.78 -6.03
C VAL A 197 1.54 -15.71 -5.32
N ILE A 198 2.63 -15.23 -5.94
CA ILE A 198 3.46 -14.16 -5.37
C ILE A 198 2.64 -12.89 -5.15
N ALA A 199 1.82 -12.50 -6.14
CA ALA A 199 0.93 -11.34 -6.04
C ALA A 199 -0.11 -11.51 -4.91
N ALA A 200 -0.73 -12.69 -4.78
CA ALA A 200 -1.68 -12.96 -3.71
C ALA A 200 -1.03 -12.87 -2.32
N VAL A 201 0.16 -13.44 -2.15
CA VAL A 201 0.93 -13.34 -0.90
C VAL A 201 1.28 -11.88 -0.58
N ALA A 202 1.70 -11.10 -1.58
CA ALA A 202 2.00 -9.67 -1.40
C ALA A 202 0.78 -8.91 -0.87
N ILE A 203 -0.41 -9.14 -1.45
CA ILE A 203 -1.67 -8.53 -1.00
C ILE A 203 -1.94 -8.91 0.46
N VAL A 204 -1.89 -10.20 0.81
CA VAL A 204 -2.16 -10.64 2.19
C VAL A 204 -1.23 -9.92 3.17
N LEU A 205 0.08 -9.90 2.90
CA LEU A 205 1.08 -9.25 3.74
C LEU A 205 0.86 -7.73 3.87
N MET A 206 0.29 -7.07 2.86
CA MET A 206 -0.04 -5.64 2.92
C MET A 206 -1.20 -5.29 3.85
N TYR A 207 -2.10 -6.25 4.10
CA TYR A 207 -3.36 -6.03 4.82
C TYR A 207 -3.48 -6.77 6.15
N VAL A 208 -2.46 -7.55 6.56
CA VAL A 208 -2.42 -8.10 7.93
C VAL A 208 -2.47 -6.98 8.99
N PRO A 209 -2.94 -7.27 10.22
CA PRO A 209 -3.14 -6.26 11.26
C PRO A 209 -1.91 -5.38 11.54
N ALA A 210 -0.72 -5.99 11.61
CA ALA A 210 0.54 -5.27 11.82
C ALA A 210 0.82 -4.22 10.73
N SER A 211 0.56 -4.56 9.46
CA SER A 211 0.72 -3.64 8.34
C SER A 211 -0.27 -2.48 8.43
N ASN A 212 -1.55 -2.76 8.72
CA ASN A 212 -2.58 -1.73 8.86
C ASN A 212 -2.25 -0.71 9.95
N GLN A 213 -1.77 -1.17 11.10
CA GLN A 213 -1.32 -0.29 12.18
C GLN A 213 -0.17 0.62 11.74
N TYR A 214 0.84 0.08 11.05
CA TYR A 214 1.96 0.86 10.53
C TYR A 214 1.51 1.97 9.57
N PHE A 215 0.62 1.68 8.61
CA PHE A 215 0.14 2.70 7.68
C PHE A 215 -0.71 3.79 8.35
N HIS A 216 -1.49 3.42 9.38
CA HIS A 216 -2.27 4.37 10.17
C HIS A 216 -1.36 5.31 10.96
N GLN A 217 -0.41 4.76 11.72
CA GLN A 217 0.56 5.53 12.49
C GLN A 217 1.42 6.43 11.58
N SER A 218 1.84 5.92 10.42
CA SER A 218 2.59 6.70 9.42
C SER A 218 1.80 7.88 8.87
N LYS A 219 0.48 7.75 8.69
CA LYS A 219 -0.38 8.86 8.27
C LYS A 219 -0.46 9.93 9.36
N GLN A 220 -0.69 9.51 10.61
CA GLN A 220 -0.78 10.42 11.76
C GLN A 220 0.54 11.17 11.98
N TYR A 221 1.66 10.46 11.95
CA TYR A 221 3.01 11.06 12.10
C TYR A 221 3.26 12.19 11.11
N ARG A 222 2.91 12.00 9.83
CA ARG A 222 3.03 13.04 8.81
C ARG A 222 2.07 14.21 9.02
N ALA A 223 0.83 13.94 9.44
CA ALA A 223 -0.12 15.02 9.73
C ALA A 223 0.40 15.92 10.86
N MET A 224 1.01 15.33 11.89
CA MET A 224 1.62 16.09 13.00
C MET A 224 2.84 16.91 12.57
N GLN A 225 3.62 16.42 11.60
CA GLN A 225 4.74 17.18 11.03
C GLN A 225 4.27 18.44 10.28
N LEU A 226 3.17 18.34 9.53
CA LEU A 226 2.65 19.45 8.73
C LEU A 226 2.02 20.55 9.59
N LEU A 227 1.47 20.23 10.76
CA LEU A 227 0.87 21.22 11.66
C LEU A 227 1.91 22.09 12.40
N ARG A 228 3.20 21.80 12.24
CA ARG A 228 4.29 22.46 12.97
C ARG A 228 5.28 23.21 12.08
N GLY A 229 5.14 23.15 10.75
CA GLY A 229 5.99 23.86 9.79
C GLY A 229 5.19 24.91 9.04
#